data_AF-A0A3N5PE65-F1
#
_entry.id   AF-A0A3N5PE65-F1
#
_cell.length_a   1.000
_cell.length_b   1.000
_cell.length_c   1.000
_cell.angle_alpha   90.00
_cell.angle_beta   90.00
_cell.angle_gamma   90.00
#
_symmetry.space_group_name_H-M   'P 1'
#
loop_
_entity.id
_entity.type
_entity.pdbx_description
1 polymer ?
#
loop_
_entity_poly.entity_id
_entity_poly.type
_entity_poly.pdbx_seq_one_letter_code
_entity_poly.pdbx_strand_id
1 'polypeptide(L)'
;MAKKTAVRHVQTSVCELLEPRLFLSTTLFREGGGAGYVNATFDDAEIASATDTTKGTDTLSITAGGTKYGLLGVNDLFSLLPKTANGQLLNVSQAKLHLFRYNTGTSSNTISVFRATTDWMTDVAGASESDVTFQHSDKSADVHWASGNFSSSDYDSANGATTNFVSNYNQEVVIDITSLVQTMYQNEVNDGFVIYANSTINFRPSENGSSSLRPSLEITYEYVASGYSLTVNSGTGDGTYDEDEEVNIAADAPATGMHFDVWTGDTSGVANVYASSTTFTMPAEDAEITATYDWTDYSLSVASGTGDGSTYHY
;
A
#
# COMPACT_ATOMS: atom_id res chain seq x y z
N MET A 1 31.40 63.58 -14.62
CA MET A 1 30.81 62.23 -14.82
C MET A 1 31.67 61.23 -14.07
N ALA A 2 31.09 60.35 -13.25
CA ALA A 2 31.82 59.30 -12.55
C ALA A 2 31.18 57.94 -12.87
N LYS A 3 31.97 56.97 -13.33
CA LYS A 3 31.50 55.59 -13.54
C LYS A 3 31.42 54.89 -12.19
N LYS A 4 30.26 54.36 -11.81
CA LYS A 4 30.16 53.33 -10.76
C LYS A 4 30.36 51.96 -11.40
N THR A 5 31.38 51.23 -10.96
CA THR A 5 31.62 49.84 -11.34
C THR A 5 30.52 48.94 -10.78
N ALA A 6 30.03 47.97 -11.56
CA ALA A 6 29.08 46.99 -11.09
C ALA A 6 29.77 45.90 -10.26
N VAL A 7 29.27 45.63 -9.05
CA VAL A 7 29.65 44.46 -8.26
C VAL A 7 28.58 43.41 -8.44
N ARG A 8 28.87 42.39 -9.26
CA ARG A 8 27.97 41.24 -9.46
C ARG A 8 28.17 40.30 -8.29
N HIS A 9 27.26 40.31 -7.31
CA HIS A 9 27.23 39.24 -6.31
C HIS A 9 26.85 37.94 -7.02
N VAL A 10 27.76 36.98 -7.01
CA VAL A 10 27.43 35.59 -7.33
C VAL A 10 26.75 35.03 -6.09
N GLN A 11 25.42 35.14 -6.06
CA GLN A 11 24.62 34.46 -5.06
C GLN A 11 24.66 32.97 -5.41
N THR A 12 25.50 32.22 -4.71
CA THR A 12 25.54 30.75 -4.81
C THR A 12 24.20 30.22 -4.34
N SER A 13 23.38 29.74 -5.27
CA SER A 13 22.18 28.99 -4.95
C SER A 13 22.59 27.73 -4.21
N VAL A 14 22.37 27.72 -2.90
CA VAL A 14 22.33 26.47 -2.13
C VAL A 14 21.12 25.72 -2.67
N CYS A 15 21.36 24.66 -3.43
CA CYS A 15 20.32 23.72 -3.82
C CYS A 15 20.08 22.83 -2.60
N GLU A 16 19.32 23.35 -1.64
CA GLU A 16 18.75 22.52 -0.57
C GLU A 16 17.96 21.42 -1.29
N LEU A 17 18.43 20.18 -1.14
CA LEU A 17 17.67 19.00 -1.53
C LEU A 17 16.38 19.05 -0.70
N LEU A 18 15.27 19.39 -1.36
CA LEU A 18 13.95 19.23 -0.79
C LEU A 18 13.80 17.74 -0.46
N GLU A 19 13.75 17.42 0.84
CA GLU A 19 13.34 16.10 1.31
C GLU A 19 12.05 15.71 0.55
N PRO A 20 11.93 14.46 0.08
CA PRO A 20 10.77 14.01 -0.65
C PRO A 20 9.56 14.03 0.27
N ARG A 21 8.82 15.14 0.25
CA ARG A 21 7.54 15.27 0.93
C ARG A 21 6.61 14.20 0.38
N LEU A 22 6.37 13.17 1.19
CA LEU A 22 5.31 12.18 1.01
C LEU A 22 3.98 12.94 0.88
N PHE A 23 3.56 13.15 -0.36
CA PHE A 23 2.28 13.78 -0.68
C PHE A 23 1.19 12.72 -0.62
N LEU A 24 0.67 12.50 0.58
CA LEU A 24 -0.56 11.75 0.82
C LEU A 24 -1.61 12.16 -0.21
N SER A 25 -2.02 11.19 -1.01
CA SER A 25 -2.95 11.30 -2.12
C SER A 25 -4.24 10.60 -1.74
N THR A 26 -5.39 11.13 -2.16
CA THR A 26 -6.70 10.52 -1.88
C THR A 26 -7.40 10.21 -3.20
N THR A 27 -7.72 8.94 -3.42
CA THR A 27 -8.56 8.48 -4.53
C THR A 27 -9.90 8.03 -4.00
N LEU A 28 -10.98 8.49 -4.65
CA LEU A 28 -12.34 8.03 -4.37
C LEU A 28 -12.86 7.23 -5.57
N PHE A 29 -13.39 6.05 -5.32
CA PHE A 29 -13.91 5.13 -6.34
C PHE A 29 -15.44 5.05 -6.22
N ARG A 30 -16.17 5.10 -7.35
CA ARG A 30 -17.64 4.98 -7.40
C ARG A 30 -18.14 4.61 -8.79
N GLU A 31 -19.13 3.73 -8.87
CA GLU A 31 -19.79 3.33 -10.12
C GLU A 31 -20.54 4.51 -10.78
N GLY A 32 -20.65 4.50 -12.11
CA GLY A 32 -21.35 5.48 -12.95
C GLY A 32 -20.78 6.92 -12.98
N GLY A 33 -19.74 7.20 -12.20
CA GLY A 33 -19.00 8.46 -12.20
C GLY A 33 -19.63 9.59 -11.38
N GLY A 34 -18.77 10.46 -10.86
CA GLY A 34 -19.16 11.61 -10.03
C GLY A 34 -18.04 12.64 -9.93
N ALA A 35 -18.39 13.87 -9.56
CA ALA A 35 -17.39 14.92 -9.36
C ALA A 35 -16.44 14.55 -8.20
N GLY A 36 -15.16 14.39 -8.50
CA GLY A 36 -14.14 13.96 -7.53
C GLY A 36 -13.96 12.44 -7.41
N TYR A 37 -14.65 11.63 -8.22
CA TYR A 37 -14.52 10.17 -8.23
C TYR A 37 -13.80 9.67 -9.49
N VAL A 38 -12.97 8.65 -9.32
CA VAL A 38 -12.50 7.78 -10.40
C VAL A 38 -13.67 6.88 -10.82
N ASN A 39 -13.88 6.78 -12.13
CA ASN A 39 -14.78 5.79 -12.71
C ASN A 39 -14.22 4.39 -12.41
N ALA A 40 -14.87 3.68 -11.51
CA ALA A 40 -14.52 2.33 -11.09
C ALA A 40 -15.82 1.53 -11.00
N THR A 41 -15.84 0.31 -11.51
CA THR A 41 -17.02 -0.54 -11.33
C THR A 41 -17.08 -1.03 -9.89
N PHE A 42 -18.28 -0.95 -9.31
CA PHE A 42 -18.64 -1.63 -8.07
C PHE A 42 -19.70 -2.67 -8.41
N ASP A 43 -19.36 -3.94 -8.23
CA ASP A 43 -20.33 -5.02 -8.24
C ASP A 43 -20.92 -5.15 -6.82
N ASP A 44 -22.23 -5.36 -6.68
CA ASP A 44 -22.82 -5.70 -5.38
C ASP A 44 -23.98 -6.70 -5.51
N ALA A 45 -24.32 -7.36 -4.40
CA ALA A 45 -25.53 -8.19 -4.32
C ALA A 45 -25.94 -8.49 -2.88
N GLU A 46 -27.18 -8.98 -2.75
CA GLU A 46 -27.70 -9.62 -1.54
C GLU A 46 -27.62 -11.15 -1.70
N ILE A 47 -26.89 -11.80 -0.80
CA ILE A 47 -26.76 -13.26 -0.75
C ILE A 47 -27.70 -13.83 0.32
N ALA A 48 -28.48 -14.86 0.00
CA ALA A 48 -29.45 -15.49 0.90
C ALA A 48 -29.28 -17.01 0.96
N SER A 49 -29.24 -17.57 2.17
CA SER A 49 -28.73 -18.93 2.41
C SER A 49 -29.64 -20.10 1.99
N ALA A 50 -30.92 -19.88 1.66
CA ALA A 50 -31.86 -20.99 1.40
C ALA A 50 -33.12 -20.66 0.58
N THR A 51 -33.11 -19.72 -0.37
CA THR A 51 -34.00 -19.74 -1.55
C THR A 51 -33.70 -18.63 -2.54
N ASP A 52 -33.99 -18.91 -3.81
CA ASP A 52 -34.08 -17.93 -4.89
C ASP A 52 -35.07 -16.79 -4.55
N THR A 53 -34.59 -15.57 -4.25
CA THR A 53 -35.39 -14.42 -3.76
C THR A 53 -35.07 -13.06 -4.43
N THR A 54 -35.04 -13.01 -5.77
CA THR A 54 -34.79 -11.82 -6.65
C THR A 54 -35.26 -10.45 -6.16
N LYS A 55 -34.35 -9.47 -6.33
CA LYS A 55 -34.50 -8.07 -5.94
C LYS A 55 -33.79 -7.12 -6.92
N GLY A 56 -34.51 -6.60 -7.90
CA GLY A 56 -34.10 -5.43 -8.69
C GLY A 56 -34.68 -4.15 -8.07
N THR A 57 -34.03 -3.63 -7.02
CA THR A 57 -34.55 -2.51 -6.20
C THR A 57 -33.43 -1.62 -5.70
N ASP A 58 -33.70 -0.32 -5.50
CA ASP A 58 -32.79 0.73 -4.95
C ASP A 58 -32.22 0.46 -3.52
N THR A 59 -32.15 -0.79 -3.07
CA THR A 59 -31.94 -1.24 -1.68
C THR A 59 -31.37 -2.67 -1.61
N LEU A 60 -30.21 -2.83 -0.96
CA LEU A 60 -29.74 -4.11 -0.42
C LEU A 60 -30.24 -4.34 1.01
N SER A 61 -30.74 -5.53 1.33
CA SER A 61 -31.41 -5.90 2.59
C SER A 61 -30.64 -6.96 3.40
N ILE A 62 -29.69 -6.53 4.21
CA ILE A 62 -29.02 -7.41 5.18
C ILE A 62 -30.01 -7.77 6.30
N THR A 63 -29.99 -9.04 6.72
CA THR A 63 -30.87 -9.56 7.77
C THR A 63 -30.07 -10.00 8.99
N ALA A 64 -30.63 -9.74 10.18
CA ALA A 64 -30.02 -10.08 11.46
C ALA A 64 -29.47 -11.52 11.52
N GLY A 65 -28.25 -11.69 12.04
CA GLY A 65 -27.72 -13.02 12.37
C GLY A 65 -27.32 -13.88 11.16
N GLY A 66 -26.87 -13.26 10.06
CA GLY A 66 -26.25 -14.00 8.93
C GLY A 66 -27.23 -14.80 8.08
N THR A 67 -28.53 -14.51 8.16
CA THR A 67 -29.52 -15.09 7.23
C THR A 67 -29.40 -14.51 5.82
N LYS A 68 -28.91 -13.26 5.73
CA LYS A 68 -28.53 -12.60 4.48
C LYS A 68 -27.27 -11.76 4.67
N TYR A 69 -26.44 -11.69 3.64
CA TYR A 69 -25.21 -10.90 3.56
C TYR A 69 -25.29 -9.92 2.39
N GLY A 70 -24.60 -8.80 2.48
CA GLY A 70 -24.23 -8.02 1.30
C GLY A 70 -22.83 -8.42 0.84
N LEU A 71 -22.58 -8.51 -0.46
CA LEU A 71 -21.23 -8.48 -1.03
C LEU A 71 -21.08 -7.16 -1.80
N LEU A 72 -19.89 -6.57 -1.79
CA LEU A 72 -19.57 -5.31 -2.47
C LEU A 72 -18.11 -5.33 -2.95
N GLY A 73 -17.89 -5.31 -4.26
CA GLY A 73 -16.59 -5.31 -4.92
C GLY A 73 -16.15 -3.93 -5.43
N VAL A 74 -14.88 -3.84 -5.80
CA VAL A 74 -14.32 -2.76 -6.64
C VAL A 74 -13.35 -3.43 -7.61
N ASN A 75 -13.87 -4.09 -8.64
CA ASN A 75 -13.14 -5.17 -9.33
C ASN A 75 -11.80 -4.69 -9.94
N ASP A 76 -11.80 -3.50 -10.55
CA ASP A 76 -10.62 -2.84 -11.14
C ASP A 76 -9.69 -2.14 -10.12
N LEU A 77 -9.82 -2.36 -8.80
CA LEU A 77 -9.07 -1.64 -7.76
C LEU A 77 -7.56 -1.61 -8.03
N PHE A 78 -6.93 -2.75 -8.31
CA PHE A 78 -5.49 -2.83 -8.58
C PHE A 78 -5.09 -2.31 -9.96
N SER A 79 -6.03 -2.16 -10.90
CA SER A 79 -5.80 -1.50 -12.20
C SER A 79 -5.83 0.02 -12.07
N LEU A 80 -6.71 0.54 -11.20
CA LEU A 80 -6.96 1.97 -11.00
C LEU A 80 -6.03 2.59 -9.93
N LEU A 81 -5.62 1.79 -8.95
CA LEU A 81 -4.61 2.11 -7.95
C LEU A 81 -3.68 0.89 -7.76
N PRO A 82 -2.62 0.78 -8.60
CA PRO A 82 -1.66 -0.31 -8.55
C PRO A 82 -0.97 -0.50 -7.20
N LYS A 83 -0.59 -1.74 -6.88
CA LYS A 83 0.28 -2.05 -5.74
C LYS A 83 1.66 -1.39 -5.89
N THR A 84 2.15 -1.22 -7.12
CA THR A 84 3.42 -0.55 -7.40
C THR A 84 3.29 0.46 -8.55
N ALA A 85 3.96 1.61 -8.42
CA ALA A 85 4.06 2.61 -9.48
C ALA A 85 5.46 3.24 -9.47
N ASN A 86 6.12 3.35 -10.63
CA ASN A 86 7.46 3.94 -10.78
C ASN A 86 8.55 3.32 -9.87
N GLY A 87 8.42 2.04 -9.49
CA GLY A 87 9.34 1.37 -8.55
C GLY A 87 9.02 1.60 -7.07
N GLN A 88 7.94 2.32 -6.76
CA GLN A 88 7.47 2.59 -5.41
C GLN A 88 6.28 1.69 -5.05
N LEU A 89 6.22 1.25 -3.79
CA LEU A 89 5.13 0.43 -3.23
C LEU A 89 3.99 1.31 -2.70
N LEU A 90 2.75 0.85 -2.83
CA LEU A 90 1.56 1.53 -2.31
C LEU A 90 1.43 1.34 -0.78
N ASN A 91 1.62 2.41 -0.03
CA ASN A 91 1.26 2.48 1.39
C ASN A 91 -0.16 3.05 1.54
N VAL A 92 -1.12 2.23 1.98
CA VAL A 92 -2.48 2.69 2.31
C VAL A 92 -2.52 3.14 3.77
N SER A 93 -2.62 4.46 3.99
CA SER A 93 -2.64 5.07 5.32
C SER A 93 -4.05 5.23 5.90
N GLN A 94 -5.08 5.28 5.05
CA GLN A 94 -6.48 5.19 5.46
C GLN A 94 -7.35 4.65 4.31
N ALA A 95 -8.33 3.79 4.62
CA ALA A 95 -9.43 3.49 3.70
C ALA A 95 -10.79 3.52 4.41
N LYS A 96 -11.79 4.12 3.76
CA LYS A 96 -13.16 4.23 4.26
C LYS A 96 -14.16 3.67 3.26
N LEU A 97 -15.12 2.90 3.76
CA LEU A 97 -16.31 2.52 3.02
C LEU A 97 -17.47 3.43 3.40
N HIS A 98 -18.08 4.07 2.40
CA HIS A 98 -19.22 4.97 2.56
C HIS A 98 -20.47 4.23 2.08
N LEU A 99 -21.45 4.02 2.97
CA LEU A 99 -22.73 3.37 2.65
C LEU A 99 -23.89 4.28 3.09
N PHE A 100 -24.96 4.33 2.31
CA PHE A 100 -26.09 5.24 2.56
C PHE A 100 -27.32 4.44 2.98
N ARG A 101 -27.94 4.76 4.12
CA ARG A 101 -29.09 4.02 4.63
C ARG A 101 -30.33 4.21 3.75
N TYR A 102 -30.96 3.12 3.32
CA TYR A 102 -32.18 3.17 2.51
C TYR A 102 -33.46 3.43 3.33
N ASN A 103 -33.55 2.98 4.58
CA ASN A 103 -34.76 3.12 5.42
C ASN A 103 -34.51 3.97 6.68
N THR A 104 -35.42 3.96 7.65
CA THR A 104 -35.18 4.49 9.01
C THR A 104 -34.88 3.36 10.00
N GLY A 105 -34.29 3.69 11.15
CA GLY A 105 -34.04 2.74 12.22
C GLY A 105 -33.26 3.33 13.39
N THR A 106 -32.54 2.49 14.12
CA THR A 106 -31.85 2.81 15.38
C THR A 106 -30.33 2.73 15.24
N SER A 107 -29.62 3.71 15.79
CA SER A 107 -28.13 3.76 15.79
C SER A 107 -27.45 2.90 16.87
N SER A 108 -28.21 2.02 17.53
CA SER A 108 -27.72 0.90 18.34
C SER A 108 -27.41 -0.34 17.51
N ASN A 109 -27.79 -0.32 16.23
CA ASN A 109 -27.63 -1.42 15.30
C ASN A 109 -26.22 -1.34 14.72
N THR A 110 -25.48 -2.45 14.68
CA THR A 110 -24.12 -2.46 14.15
C THR A 110 -24.11 -2.97 12.71
N ILE A 111 -23.24 -2.38 11.91
CA ILE A 111 -22.82 -2.88 10.61
C ILE A 111 -21.36 -3.33 10.73
N SER A 112 -21.05 -4.47 10.13
CA SER A 112 -19.71 -5.06 10.08
C SER A 112 -19.31 -5.28 8.64
N VAL A 113 -18.04 -5.04 8.33
CA VAL A 113 -17.43 -5.24 7.01
C VAL A 113 -16.23 -6.17 7.20
N PHE A 114 -16.18 -7.23 6.41
CA PHE A 114 -15.12 -8.23 6.40
C PHE A 114 -14.53 -8.33 4.99
N ARG A 115 -13.29 -8.81 4.85
CA ARG A 115 -12.76 -9.22 3.54
C ARG A 115 -13.39 -10.56 3.14
N ALA A 116 -13.92 -10.70 1.93
CA ALA A 116 -14.19 -12.03 1.38
C ALA A 116 -12.88 -12.84 1.27
N THR A 117 -12.95 -14.15 1.33
CA THR A 117 -11.78 -15.08 1.28
C THR A 117 -11.91 -16.10 0.15
N THR A 118 -12.85 -15.89 -0.75
CA THR A 118 -13.17 -16.69 -1.92
C THR A 118 -13.80 -15.75 -2.92
N ASP A 119 -13.43 -15.86 -4.19
CA ASP A 119 -14.04 -15.06 -5.23
C ASP A 119 -15.50 -15.50 -5.46
N TRP A 120 -16.42 -14.56 -5.23
CA TRP A 120 -17.86 -14.71 -5.50
C TRP A 120 -18.33 -13.76 -6.63
N MET A 121 -17.42 -12.99 -7.24
CA MET A 121 -17.67 -11.96 -8.27
C MET A 121 -16.85 -12.30 -9.52
N THR A 122 -17.00 -13.52 -10.02
CA THR A 122 -16.02 -14.24 -10.85
C THR A 122 -15.84 -13.74 -12.31
N ASP A 123 -16.36 -12.56 -12.63
CA ASP A 123 -16.45 -12.01 -13.98
C ASP A 123 -15.88 -10.58 -14.11
N VAL A 124 -15.82 -10.08 -15.35
CA VAL A 124 -15.20 -8.78 -15.65
C VAL A 124 -15.97 -7.64 -14.98
N ALA A 125 -15.23 -6.69 -14.40
CA ALA A 125 -15.74 -5.44 -13.82
C ALA A 125 -16.88 -4.81 -14.64
N GLY A 126 -18.10 -4.84 -14.11
CA GLY A 126 -19.28 -4.23 -14.76
C GLY A 126 -20.04 -5.11 -15.76
N ALA A 127 -19.56 -6.33 -16.04
CA ALA A 127 -20.39 -7.36 -16.68
C ALA A 127 -21.48 -7.87 -15.72
N SER A 128 -21.23 -7.79 -14.41
CA SER A 128 -22.11 -8.23 -13.32
C SER A 128 -23.33 -7.35 -13.09
N GLU A 129 -23.42 -6.17 -13.71
CA GLU A 129 -24.49 -5.17 -13.50
C GLU A 129 -25.90 -5.64 -13.97
N SER A 130 -26.14 -6.93 -14.19
CA SER A 130 -27.41 -7.47 -14.71
C SER A 130 -27.69 -8.97 -14.43
N ASP A 131 -27.59 -9.48 -13.20
CA ASP A 131 -28.33 -10.70 -12.73
C ASP A 131 -28.33 -10.83 -11.18
N VAL A 132 -29.04 -11.67 -10.40
CA VAL A 132 -30.24 -12.57 -10.46
C VAL A 132 -30.27 -13.95 -11.12
N THR A 133 -29.37 -14.81 -10.66
CA THR A 133 -29.90 -15.93 -9.87
C THR A 133 -30.13 -15.49 -8.44
N PHE A 134 -31.23 -14.78 -8.23
CA PHE A 134 -32.17 -14.88 -7.11
C PHE A 134 -31.62 -15.24 -5.68
N GLN A 135 -30.87 -16.34 -5.50
CA GLN A 135 -30.03 -16.74 -4.36
C GLN A 135 -28.85 -15.76 -4.05
N HIS A 136 -28.37 -15.05 -5.08
CA HIS A 136 -27.36 -13.99 -5.12
C HIS A 136 -27.83 -12.91 -6.14
N SER A 137 -28.27 -11.70 -5.74
CA SER A 137 -29.24 -10.92 -6.55
C SER A 137 -28.95 -9.45 -6.94
N ASP A 138 -29.11 -9.11 -8.24
CA ASP A 138 -29.80 -7.89 -8.76
C ASP A 138 -30.76 -8.10 -10.01
N LYS A 139 -30.28 -8.20 -11.28
CA LYS A 139 -30.93 -7.49 -12.44
C LYS A 139 -31.09 -8.09 -13.89
N SER A 140 -31.26 -9.42 -14.10
CA SER A 140 -31.55 -10.16 -15.37
C SER A 140 -30.56 -10.04 -16.56
N ALA A 141 -29.96 -11.12 -17.11
CA ALA A 141 -30.17 -12.57 -16.93
C ALA A 141 -28.90 -13.43 -17.25
N ASP A 142 -28.77 -14.58 -16.55
CA ASP A 142 -27.80 -15.71 -16.69
C ASP A 142 -26.44 -15.63 -15.92
N VAL A 143 -26.48 -15.93 -14.62
CA VAL A 143 -25.51 -16.74 -13.82
C VAL A 143 -24.01 -16.38 -13.90
N HIS A 144 -23.55 -15.44 -13.06
CA HIS A 144 -22.12 -15.05 -12.93
C HIS A 144 -21.54 -15.10 -11.48
N TRP A 145 -22.14 -15.87 -10.57
CA TRP A 145 -21.71 -15.97 -9.15
C TRP A 145 -21.24 -17.39 -8.81
N ALA A 146 -20.26 -17.50 -7.90
CA ALA A 146 -19.66 -18.78 -7.54
C ALA A 146 -20.69 -19.82 -7.04
N SER A 147 -20.59 -21.07 -7.52
CA SER A 147 -21.60 -22.09 -7.25
C SER A 147 -21.43 -22.71 -5.86
N GLY A 148 -22.29 -22.37 -4.91
CA GLY A 148 -22.30 -22.99 -3.58
C GLY A 148 -23.31 -22.38 -2.61
N ASN A 149 -23.08 -22.63 -1.32
CA ASN A 149 -23.77 -21.97 -0.21
C ASN A 149 -22.78 -21.05 0.51
N PHE A 150 -22.92 -19.73 0.31
CA PHE A 150 -22.10 -18.74 1.00
C PHE A 150 -22.25 -18.86 2.53
N SER A 151 -21.13 -18.81 3.26
CA SER A 151 -21.10 -19.05 4.69
C SER A 151 -19.91 -18.32 5.38
N SER A 152 -19.65 -18.65 6.66
CA SER A 152 -18.51 -18.10 7.41
C SER A 152 -17.14 -18.68 7.01
N SER A 153 -17.04 -19.53 5.98
CA SER A 153 -15.77 -19.89 5.34
C SER A 153 -15.36 -18.94 4.21
N ASP A 154 -16.32 -18.15 3.71
CA ASP A 154 -16.21 -17.36 2.49
C ASP A 154 -15.77 -15.90 2.77
N TYR A 155 -15.56 -15.58 4.04
CA TYR A 155 -15.01 -14.31 4.50
C TYR A 155 -14.20 -14.47 5.79
N ASP A 156 -13.27 -13.54 6.02
CA ASP A 156 -12.51 -13.46 7.27
C ASP A 156 -13.41 -12.93 8.39
N SER A 157 -14.17 -13.84 9.00
CA SER A 157 -15.08 -13.55 10.10
C SER A 157 -14.40 -13.16 11.42
N ALA A 158 -13.06 -13.21 11.50
CA ALA A 158 -12.30 -12.78 12.67
C ALA A 158 -11.85 -11.31 12.56
N ASN A 159 -11.34 -10.90 11.39
CA ASN A 159 -10.72 -9.60 11.18
C ASN A 159 -11.66 -8.63 10.43
N GLY A 160 -12.74 -8.22 11.11
CA GLY A 160 -13.74 -7.31 10.54
C GLY A 160 -13.75 -5.92 11.16
N ALA A 161 -13.94 -4.90 10.32
CA ALA A 161 -14.31 -3.56 10.78
C ALA A 161 -15.77 -3.54 11.24
N THR A 162 -16.09 -2.91 12.37
CA THR A 162 -17.47 -2.83 12.87
C THR A 162 -17.76 -1.45 13.44
N THR A 163 -18.93 -0.88 13.11
CA THR A 163 -19.38 0.41 13.62
C THR A 163 -20.88 0.43 13.90
N ASN A 164 -21.33 1.45 14.64
CA ASN A 164 -22.76 1.75 14.77
C ASN A 164 -23.29 2.30 13.44
N PHE A 165 -24.36 1.70 12.95
CA PHE A 165 -25.09 2.18 11.79
C PHE A 165 -25.95 3.40 12.14
N VAL A 166 -26.51 4.06 11.12
CA VAL A 166 -27.18 5.35 11.27
C VAL A 166 -28.71 5.25 11.34
N SER A 167 -29.39 6.26 11.87
CA SER A 167 -30.85 6.20 12.14
C SER A 167 -31.74 6.68 10.99
N ASN A 168 -31.27 7.64 10.18
CA ASN A 168 -32.13 8.38 9.25
C ASN A 168 -32.06 7.87 7.81
N TYR A 169 -33.14 8.12 7.05
CA TYR A 169 -33.23 7.85 5.61
C TYR A 169 -32.19 8.66 4.83
N ASN A 170 -31.51 8.01 3.87
CA ASN A 170 -30.38 8.53 3.09
C ASN A 170 -29.20 9.06 3.91
N GLN A 171 -29.10 8.73 5.21
CA GLN A 171 -27.93 9.10 6.01
C GLN A 171 -26.74 8.21 5.64
N GLU A 172 -25.58 8.83 5.48
CA GLU A 172 -24.29 8.16 5.29
C GLU A 172 -23.82 7.51 6.61
N VAL A 173 -23.35 6.27 6.53
CA VAL A 173 -22.40 5.69 7.49
C VAL A 173 -21.04 5.60 6.81
N VAL A 174 -20.00 5.89 7.58
CA VAL A 174 -18.60 5.74 7.18
C VAL A 174 -17.99 4.65 8.05
N ILE A 175 -17.46 3.59 7.43
CA ILE A 175 -16.74 2.52 8.11
C ILE A 175 -15.26 2.64 7.77
N ASP A 176 -14.40 2.76 8.78
CA ASP A 176 -12.95 2.62 8.56
C ASP A 176 -12.63 1.15 8.26
N ILE A 177 -12.09 0.90 7.07
CA ILE A 177 -11.72 -0.43 6.57
C ILE A 177 -10.24 -0.49 6.18
N THR A 178 -9.42 0.42 6.73
CA THR A 178 -8.00 0.59 6.39
C THR A 178 -7.25 -0.75 6.39
N SER A 179 -7.38 -1.54 7.45
CA SER A 179 -6.72 -2.84 7.56
C SER A 179 -7.23 -3.88 6.54
N LEU A 180 -8.50 -3.83 6.15
CA LEU A 180 -9.04 -4.77 5.14
C LEU A 180 -8.41 -4.50 3.76
N VAL A 181 -8.29 -3.22 3.40
CA VAL A 181 -7.67 -2.77 2.15
C VAL A 181 -6.16 -3.02 2.16
N GLN A 182 -5.48 -2.76 3.27
CA GLN A 182 -4.08 -3.16 3.46
C GLN A 182 -3.89 -4.67 3.24
N THR A 183 -4.75 -5.52 3.82
CA THR A 183 -4.71 -6.97 3.60
C THR A 183 -5.02 -7.38 2.15
N MET A 184 -5.89 -6.66 1.43
CA MET A 184 -6.09 -6.90 -0.02
C MET A 184 -4.81 -6.62 -0.83
N TYR A 185 -4.16 -5.47 -0.62
CA TYR A 185 -2.90 -5.13 -1.30
C TYR A 185 -1.71 -6.01 -0.88
N GLN A 186 -1.65 -6.43 0.38
CA GLN A 186 -0.63 -7.35 0.86
C GLN A 186 -0.69 -8.69 0.11
N ASN A 187 -1.89 -9.27 -0.01
CA ASN A 187 -2.10 -10.58 -0.64
C ASN A 187 -2.28 -10.53 -2.17
N GLU A 188 -2.46 -9.34 -2.76
CA GLU A 188 -2.84 -9.16 -4.18
C GLU A 188 -4.15 -9.86 -4.55
N VAL A 189 -5.11 -9.88 -3.60
CA VAL A 189 -6.42 -10.52 -3.75
C VAL A 189 -7.54 -9.52 -3.43
N ASN A 190 -8.52 -9.44 -4.33
CA ASN A 190 -9.63 -8.48 -4.31
C ASN A 190 -11.00 -9.18 -4.43
N ASP A 191 -11.26 -10.15 -3.54
CA ASP A 191 -12.54 -10.88 -3.46
C ASP A 191 -13.76 -10.00 -3.06
N GLY A 192 -13.54 -8.70 -2.82
CA GLY A 192 -14.56 -7.76 -2.33
C GLY A 192 -14.78 -7.80 -0.81
N PHE A 193 -15.83 -7.09 -0.38
CA PHE A 193 -16.19 -6.87 1.02
C PHE A 193 -17.53 -7.51 1.37
N VAL A 194 -17.56 -8.27 2.46
CA VAL A 194 -18.76 -8.91 2.99
C VAL A 194 -19.35 -8.06 4.11
N ILE A 195 -20.57 -7.58 3.88
CA ILE A 195 -21.29 -6.66 4.74
C ILE A 195 -22.33 -7.44 5.54
N TYR A 196 -22.27 -7.31 6.86
CA TYR A 196 -23.06 -8.03 7.85
C TYR A 196 -23.71 -7.05 8.85
N ALA A 197 -24.80 -7.48 9.50
CA ALA A 197 -25.46 -6.65 10.52
C ALA A 197 -26.03 -7.47 11.70
N ASN A 198 -26.05 -6.86 12.88
CA ASN A 198 -26.68 -7.45 14.07
C ASN A 198 -28.22 -7.41 14.05
N SER A 199 -28.81 -6.79 13.04
CA SER A 199 -30.23 -6.50 12.88
C SER A 199 -30.57 -6.34 11.39
N THR A 200 -31.84 -6.31 11.01
CA THR A 200 -32.22 -6.05 9.61
C THR A 200 -31.93 -4.59 9.24
N ILE A 201 -31.08 -4.39 8.23
CA ILE A 201 -30.58 -3.10 7.75
C ILE A 201 -30.78 -3.05 6.23
N ASN A 202 -31.16 -1.87 5.72
CA ASN A 202 -31.17 -1.62 4.26
C ASN A 202 -30.25 -0.46 3.93
N PHE A 203 -29.42 -0.63 2.89
CA PHE A 203 -28.53 0.40 2.36
C PHE A 203 -28.69 0.53 0.84
N ARG A 204 -28.18 1.63 0.28
CA ARG A 204 -28.20 1.92 -1.15
C ARG A 204 -27.16 1.06 -1.89
N PRO A 205 -27.52 0.45 -3.03
CA PRO A 205 -26.61 -0.32 -3.87
C PRO A 205 -25.83 0.56 -4.87
N SER A 206 -24.89 -0.04 -5.60
CA SER A 206 -24.04 0.61 -6.61
C SER A 206 -24.85 1.23 -7.74
N GLU A 207 -25.87 0.55 -8.26
CA GLU A 207 -26.62 0.99 -9.45
C GLU A 207 -27.58 2.15 -9.15
N ASN A 208 -27.75 2.57 -7.89
CA ASN A 208 -28.76 3.52 -7.45
C ASN A 208 -28.81 4.81 -8.31
N GLY A 209 -30.00 5.20 -8.76
CA GLY A 209 -30.19 6.33 -9.68
C GLY A 209 -29.77 7.72 -9.19
N SER A 210 -29.38 7.87 -7.91
CA SER A 210 -28.75 9.08 -7.39
C SER A 210 -27.27 8.80 -7.12
N SER A 211 -26.37 9.27 -7.99
CA SER A 211 -24.94 8.94 -7.89
C SER A 211 -24.32 9.34 -6.56
N SER A 212 -24.80 10.41 -5.91
CA SER A 212 -24.38 10.83 -4.55
C SER A 212 -24.83 9.94 -3.40
N LEU A 213 -25.67 8.94 -3.64
CA LEU A 213 -26.18 7.99 -2.62
C LEU A 213 -25.69 6.55 -2.83
N ARG A 214 -24.93 6.28 -3.90
CA ARG A 214 -24.26 5.00 -4.15
C ARG A 214 -23.19 4.72 -3.09
N PRO A 215 -22.83 3.45 -2.82
CA PRO A 215 -21.58 3.11 -2.14
C PRO A 215 -20.36 3.80 -2.76
N SER A 216 -19.34 4.05 -1.95
CA SER A 216 -18.02 4.43 -2.47
C SER A 216 -16.89 4.09 -1.51
N LEU A 217 -15.71 3.90 -2.09
CA LEU A 217 -14.46 3.64 -1.39
C LEU A 217 -13.60 4.91 -1.44
N GLU A 218 -13.20 5.44 -0.30
CA GLU A 218 -12.18 6.50 -0.19
C GLU A 218 -10.88 5.86 0.29
N ILE A 219 -9.80 5.93 -0.49
CA ILE A 219 -8.46 5.50 -0.08
C ILE A 219 -7.55 6.72 -0.03
N THR A 220 -6.97 6.99 1.14
CA THR A 220 -5.79 7.85 1.28
C THR A 220 -4.54 6.97 1.36
N TYR A 221 -3.58 7.27 0.50
CA TYR A 221 -2.40 6.47 0.25
C TYR A 221 -1.20 7.36 -0.10
N GLU A 222 -0.04 6.74 -0.19
CA GLU A 222 1.18 7.32 -0.75
C GLU A 222 1.97 6.21 -1.44
N TYR A 223 2.80 6.58 -2.41
CA TYR A 223 3.78 5.66 -2.97
C TYR A 223 5.11 5.89 -2.25
N VAL A 224 5.60 4.88 -1.55
CA VAL A 224 6.85 4.87 -0.78
C VAL A 224 7.91 4.02 -1.49
N ALA A 225 9.19 4.16 -1.18
CA ALA A 225 10.19 3.24 -1.73
C ALA A 225 9.84 1.79 -1.33
N SER A 226 10.03 0.82 -2.25
CA SER A 226 10.07 -0.60 -1.89
C SER A 226 11.47 -0.95 -1.40
N GLY A 227 11.57 -1.91 -0.50
CA GLY A 227 12.84 -2.34 0.09
C GLY A 227 13.34 -1.43 1.20
N TYR A 228 14.58 -1.69 1.62
CA TYR A 228 15.29 -1.07 2.73
C TYR A 228 16.45 -0.23 2.22
N SER A 229 16.80 0.85 2.92
CA SER A 229 17.86 1.77 2.53
C SER A 229 19.24 1.25 2.95
N LEU A 230 20.17 1.17 2.00
CA LEU A 230 21.59 0.92 2.27
C LEU A 230 22.39 2.21 2.10
N THR A 231 23.18 2.56 3.11
CA THR A 231 24.13 3.70 3.07
C THR A 231 25.57 3.17 3.13
N VAL A 232 26.44 3.60 2.20
CA VAL A 232 27.80 3.10 2.02
C VAL A 232 28.82 4.23 2.12
N ASN A 233 29.12 4.66 3.35
CA ASN A 233 30.03 5.77 3.60
C ASN A 233 31.46 5.48 3.09
N SER A 234 32.02 6.44 2.34
CA SER A 234 33.33 6.34 1.67
C SER A 234 33.47 5.14 0.72
N GLY A 235 32.39 4.83 0.01
CA GLY A 235 32.34 3.81 -1.02
C GLY A 235 31.18 4.02 -1.98
N THR A 236 30.71 2.91 -2.55
CA THR A 236 29.67 2.83 -3.56
C THR A 236 28.84 1.57 -3.32
N GLY A 237 27.55 1.64 -3.65
CA GLY A 237 26.56 0.60 -3.37
C GLY A 237 25.32 1.12 -2.63
N ASP A 238 25.22 2.44 -2.41
CA ASP A 238 24.07 3.11 -1.82
C ASP A 238 22.81 2.93 -2.68
N GLY A 239 21.67 2.73 -2.04
CA GLY A 239 20.41 2.56 -2.73
C GLY A 239 19.26 2.13 -1.82
N THR A 240 18.19 1.64 -2.44
CA THR A 240 17.10 0.93 -1.76
C THR A 240 16.93 -0.41 -2.43
N TYR A 241 16.92 -1.48 -1.62
CA TYR A 241 17.05 -2.87 -2.06
C TYR A 241 16.05 -3.76 -1.31
N ASP A 242 15.49 -4.79 -1.96
CA ASP A 242 14.56 -5.70 -1.29
C ASP A 242 15.32 -6.66 -0.33
N GLU A 243 14.62 -7.30 0.62
CA GLU A 243 15.21 -8.29 1.55
C GLU A 243 15.92 -9.43 0.77
N ASP A 244 17.05 -9.92 1.30
CA ASP A 244 17.93 -10.92 0.67
C ASP A 244 18.60 -10.48 -0.66
N GLU A 245 18.44 -9.24 -1.14
CA GLU A 245 19.11 -8.76 -2.36
C GLU A 245 20.64 -8.65 -2.17
N GLU A 246 21.41 -9.17 -3.13
CA GLU A 246 22.88 -9.16 -3.11
C GLU A 246 23.45 -7.93 -3.86
N VAL A 247 23.75 -6.88 -3.09
CA VAL A 247 24.31 -5.61 -3.57
C VAL A 247 25.82 -5.74 -3.76
N ASN A 248 26.36 -5.23 -4.88
CA ASN A 248 27.81 -5.13 -5.06
C ASN A 248 28.30 -3.81 -4.46
N ILE A 249 29.14 -3.88 -3.42
CA ILE A 249 29.74 -2.71 -2.76
C ILE A 249 31.23 -2.59 -3.07
N ALA A 250 31.73 -1.35 -3.15
CA ALA A 250 33.15 -1.08 -3.29
C ALA A 250 33.55 0.20 -2.56
N ALA A 251 34.66 0.13 -1.82
CA ALA A 251 35.26 1.26 -1.13
C ALA A 251 35.90 2.24 -2.14
N ASP A 252 35.90 3.53 -1.78
CA ASP A 252 36.56 4.57 -2.56
C ASP A 252 38.07 4.36 -2.69
N ALA A 253 38.69 5.09 -3.62
CA ALA A 253 40.15 5.10 -3.73
C ALA A 253 40.78 5.77 -2.49
N PRO A 254 41.70 5.10 -1.77
CA PRO A 254 42.34 5.66 -0.58
C PRO A 254 43.19 6.89 -0.90
N ALA A 255 43.37 7.75 0.10
CA ALA A 255 44.33 8.84 0.03
C ALA A 255 45.78 8.33 -0.14
N THR A 256 46.65 9.16 -0.72
CA THR A 256 48.07 8.82 -0.92
C THR A 256 48.73 8.40 0.38
N GLY A 257 49.30 7.19 0.41
CA GLY A 257 49.94 6.61 1.59
C GLY A 257 49.02 5.73 2.45
N MET A 258 47.71 5.72 2.19
CA MET A 258 46.74 4.87 2.88
C MET A 258 46.32 3.65 2.02
N HIS A 259 45.70 2.67 2.67
CA HIS A 259 45.05 1.52 2.07
C HIS A 259 43.69 1.29 2.73
N PHE A 260 42.79 0.55 2.06
CA PHE A 260 41.56 0.06 2.68
C PHE A 260 41.89 -0.91 3.83
N ASP A 261 41.22 -0.73 4.96
CA ASP A 261 41.40 -1.51 6.19
C ASP A 261 40.24 -2.50 6.36
N VAL A 262 39.04 -2.02 6.71
CA VAL A 262 37.87 -2.89 6.93
C VAL A 262 36.53 -2.15 6.69
N TRP A 263 35.47 -2.90 6.38
CA TRP A 263 34.09 -2.39 6.50
C TRP A 263 33.65 -2.38 7.96
N THR A 264 32.98 -1.31 8.38
CA THR A 264 32.41 -1.12 9.72
C THR A 264 30.95 -0.69 9.63
N GLY A 265 30.21 -0.68 10.76
CA GLY A 265 28.75 -0.49 10.77
C GLY A 265 28.01 -1.83 10.75
N ASP A 266 26.88 -1.89 10.05
CA ASP A 266 25.93 -3.03 9.99
C ASP A 266 26.44 -4.19 9.13
N THR A 267 27.62 -4.68 9.50
CA THR A 267 28.48 -5.61 8.74
C THR A 267 27.99 -7.06 8.69
N SER A 268 26.81 -7.36 9.23
CA SER A 268 26.18 -8.69 9.24
C SER A 268 25.93 -9.24 7.83
N GLY A 269 25.55 -8.38 6.88
CA GLY A 269 25.35 -8.73 5.47
C GLY A 269 26.61 -8.70 4.60
N VAL A 270 27.75 -8.19 5.09
CA VAL A 270 28.97 -8.00 4.28
C VAL A 270 29.71 -9.34 4.09
N ALA A 271 29.77 -9.85 2.86
CA ALA A 271 30.33 -11.16 2.55
C ALA A 271 31.84 -11.29 2.88
N ASN A 272 32.61 -10.21 2.80
CA ASN A 272 33.96 -10.12 3.35
C ASN A 272 34.32 -8.68 3.75
N VAL A 273 34.26 -8.39 5.05
CA VAL A 273 34.60 -7.06 5.60
C VAL A 273 36.04 -6.60 5.30
N TYR A 274 36.96 -7.52 5.00
CA TYR A 274 38.37 -7.20 4.66
C TYR A 274 38.62 -7.11 3.14
N ALA A 275 37.58 -7.05 2.31
CA ALA A 275 37.71 -6.83 0.88
C ALA A 275 37.15 -5.45 0.48
N SER A 276 38.01 -4.62 -0.13
CA SER A 276 37.65 -3.28 -0.62
C SER A 276 36.61 -3.29 -1.75
N SER A 277 36.28 -4.46 -2.31
CA SER A 277 35.07 -4.69 -3.08
C SER A 277 34.55 -6.09 -2.76
N THR A 278 33.27 -6.18 -2.46
CA THR A 278 32.60 -7.36 -1.91
C THR A 278 31.09 -7.25 -2.16
N THR A 279 30.30 -8.22 -1.73
CA THR A 279 28.84 -8.13 -1.74
C THR A 279 28.29 -7.85 -0.35
N PHE A 280 27.10 -7.26 -0.32
CA PHE A 280 26.27 -7.06 0.86
C PHE A 280 24.89 -7.67 0.62
N THR A 281 24.43 -8.56 1.50
CA THR A 281 23.05 -9.07 1.48
C THR A 281 22.17 -8.15 2.31
N MET A 282 21.11 -7.59 1.72
CA MET A 282 20.23 -6.64 2.41
C MET A 282 19.40 -7.32 3.51
N PRO A 283 19.46 -6.84 4.77
CA PRO A 283 18.62 -7.35 5.86
C PRO A 283 17.19 -6.79 5.79
N ALA A 284 16.30 -7.29 6.65
CA ALA A 284 14.92 -6.84 6.81
C ALA A 284 14.76 -5.48 7.54
N GLU A 285 15.76 -4.61 7.46
CA GLU A 285 15.84 -3.28 8.08
C GLU A 285 16.84 -2.38 7.33
N ASP A 286 16.73 -1.05 7.50
CA ASP A 286 17.70 -0.11 6.93
C ASP A 286 19.11 -0.33 7.52
N ALA A 287 20.16 -0.18 6.71
CA ALA A 287 21.54 -0.50 7.11
C ALA A 287 22.56 0.59 6.73
N GLU A 288 23.52 0.85 7.61
CA GLU A 288 24.63 1.78 7.37
C GLU A 288 25.98 1.08 7.53
N ILE A 289 26.80 1.13 6.47
CA ILE A 289 28.18 0.63 6.47
C ILE A 289 29.18 1.73 6.09
N THR A 290 30.43 1.59 6.54
CA THR A 290 31.51 2.57 6.33
C THR A 290 32.83 1.88 6.02
N ALA A 291 33.48 2.26 4.92
CA ALA A 291 34.84 1.83 4.62
C ALA A 291 35.87 2.60 5.48
N THR A 292 36.71 1.89 6.22
CA THR A 292 37.87 2.48 6.92
C THR A 292 39.15 2.33 6.10
N TYR A 293 40.12 3.18 6.42
CA TYR A 293 41.42 3.23 5.76
C TYR A 293 42.51 3.45 6.80
N ASP A 294 43.64 2.76 6.65
CA ASP A 294 44.82 2.92 7.51
C ASP A 294 46.09 3.22 6.69
N TRP A 295 47.13 3.70 7.35
CA TRP A 295 48.40 4.05 6.72
C TRP A 295 49.20 2.82 6.28
N THR A 296 49.91 2.96 5.16
CA THR A 296 50.83 1.95 4.67
C THR A 296 52.17 2.10 5.39
N ASP A 297 52.41 1.26 6.39
CA ASP A 297 53.66 1.29 7.17
C ASP A 297 54.86 0.79 6.37
N TYR A 298 55.91 1.61 6.28
CA TYR A 298 57.18 1.25 5.65
C TYR A 298 58.30 1.13 6.70
N SER A 299 58.87 -0.08 6.81
CA SER A 299 60.07 -0.32 7.61
C SER A 299 61.33 0.13 6.85
N LEU A 300 62.03 1.13 7.38
CA LEU A 300 63.31 1.57 6.79
C LEU A 300 64.46 0.69 7.29
N SER A 301 65.25 0.14 6.35
CA SER A 301 66.52 -0.53 6.65
C SER A 301 67.71 0.31 6.18
N VAL A 302 68.41 0.95 7.12
CA VAL A 302 69.55 1.82 6.81
C VAL A 302 70.83 0.99 6.72
N ALA A 303 71.25 0.63 5.51
CA ALA A 303 72.53 -0.02 5.27
C ALA A 303 73.69 0.97 5.40
N SER A 304 74.58 0.76 6.39
CA SER A 304 75.83 1.50 6.58
C SER A 304 75.68 3.03 6.81
N GLY A 305 74.57 3.47 7.40
CA GLY A 305 74.30 4.87 7.75
C GLY A 305 73.93 5.07 9.22
N THR A 306 74.09 6.30 9.73
CA THR A 306 73.97 6.64 11.16
C THR A 306 72.58 7.18 11.52
N GLY A 307 71.51 6.54 11.03
CA GLY A 307 70.11 6.94 11.28
C GLY A 307 69.38 5.96 12.21
N ASP A 308 68.51 6.49 13.06
CA ASP A 308 67.81 5.78 14.16
C ASP A 308 66.28 5.71 14.01
N GLY A 309 65.71 6.26 12.92
CA GLY A 309 64.28 6.14 12.61
C GLY A 309 63.89 4.75 12.09
N SER A 310 63.04 4.04 12.84
CA SER A 310 62.59 2.68 12.54
C SER A 310 61.33 2.59 11.65
N THR A 311 60.54 3.66 11.56
CA THR A 311 59.30 3.74 10.78
C THR A 311 59.18 5.10 10.10
N TYR A 312 58.56 5.12 8.92
CA TYR A 312 58.22 6.34 8.18
C TYR A 312 56.79 6.21 7.64
N HIS A 313 55.95 7.21 7.97
CA HIS A 313 54.66 7.45 7.32
C HIS A 313 54.85 8.54 6.24
N TYR A 314 53.90 8.66 5.30
CA TYR A 314 54.02 9.50 4.09
C TYR A 314 53.31 10.86 4.21
#